data_AF-A0A7S2D7K3-F1
#
_entry.id   AF-A0A7S2D7K3-F1
#
_cell.length_a   1.000
_cell.length_b   1.000
_cell.length_c   1.000
_cell.angle_alpha   90.00
_cell.angle_beta   90.00
_cell.angle_gamma   90.00
#
_symmetry.space_group_name_H-M   'P 1'
#
loop_
_entity.id
_entity.type
_entity.pdbx_description
1 polymer ?
#
loop_
_entity_poly.entity_id
_entity_poly.type
_entity_poly.pdbx_seq_one_letter_code
_entity_poly.pdbx_strand_id
1 'polypeptide(L)'
;MGGKVSTDAGSQSFVRSRTIFRVVYTSILNVATEAEAEKVISEIIAIALNTNPTLDITGCLYFDRTSRGIVQVLEGPHKAVTELYAQICADRRHHQCQIIEEKAADDEGRLFPGFGMALMRISETEKMDAIETIAKAHNASQLPGATLKHREWRFSRETAIPHLMRLQYSSVLRASSTEEGRRILATILQGAVSFNSRHGIGGLLAFNPSSLEVTQIIEGPASTVLELFDRISVDSRHHTVVLTSQELVLNEADIAFHSRWGMLQSDTIERTAQLVDLAARLRPEVAATIGAIAPAASSLGSESLQQEAKANLLARIRSTLSRRGSAHPSHLSVDSTPAMGEVVSTYEATSALRG
;
A
#
# COMPACT_ATOMS: atom_id res chain seq x y z
N MET A 1 53.87 -37.66 -25.82
CA MET A 1 53.41 -36.95 -24.61
C MET A 1 53.23 -35.49 -25.00
N GLY A 2 52.11 -34.79 -24.86
CA GLY A 2 50.73 -35.14 -24.49
C GLY A 2 49.84 -34.05 -25.09
N GLY A 3 48.69 -34.44 -25.64
CA GLY A 3 47.73 -33.52 -26.23
C GLY A 3 47.03 -32.68 -25.16
N LYS A 4 46.93 -31.36 -25.39
CA LYS A 4 46.01 -30.50 -24.66
C LYS A 4 44.66 -30.55 -25.36
N VAL A 5 43.74 -31.32 -24.77
CA VAL A 5 42.30 -31.20 -25.01
C VAL A 5 41.84 -29.90 -24.37
N SER A 6 41.44 -28.93 -25.19
CA SER A 6 40.71 -27.74 -24.74
C SER A 6 39.22 -28.05 -24.74
N THR A 7 38.72 -28.54 -23.60
CA THR A 7 37.29 -28.51 -23.28
C THR A 7 36.96 -27.12 -22.76
N ASP A 8 36.39 -26.28 -23.63
CA ASP A 8 35.65 -25.10 -23.17
C ASP A 8 34.18 -25.34 -23.53
N ALA A 9 33.52 -26.10 -22.66
CA ALA A 9 32.07 -26.25 -22.69
C ALA A 9 31.49 -24.93 -22.17
N GLY A 10 31.05 -24.09 -23.10
CA GLY A 10 30.32 -22.87 -22.79
C GLY A 10 29.13 -23.19 -21.89
N SER A 11 29.22 -22.75 -20.63
CA SER A 11 28.12 -22.68 -19.69
C SER A 11 27.11 -21.66 -20.20
N GLN A 12 26.25 -22.06 -21.14
CA GLN A 12 25.03 -21.32 -21.43
C GLN A 12 24.13 -21.44 -20.19
N SER A 13 24.14 -20.39 -19.37
CA SER A 13 23.10 -20.17 -18.37
C SER A 13 21.77 -20.05 -19.12
N PHE A 14 20.99 -21.13 -19.10
CA PHE A 14 19.66 -21.18 -19.66
C PHE A 14 18.76 -20.25 -18.82
N VAL A 15 18.65 -18.98 -19.23
CA VAL A 15 17.60 -18.10 -18.72
C VAL A 15 16.30 -18.72 -19.19
N ARG A 16 15.63 -19.47 -18.31
CA ARG A 16 14.28 -19.96 -18.59
C ARG A 16 13.39 -18.72 -18.65
N SER A 17 13.11 -18.23 -19.86
CA SER A 17 11.98 -17.33 -20.10
C SER A 17 10.75 -18.05 -19.56
N ARG A 18 10.29 -17.64 -18.38
CA ARG A 18 9.03 -18.12 -17.82
C ARG A 18 7.94 -17.28 -18.46
N THR A 19 7.03 -17.94 -19.16
CA THR A 19 5.80 -17.29 -19.61
C THR A 19 5.02 -16.83 -18.38
N ILE A 20 4.79 -15.54 -18.27
CA ILE A 20 3.90 -14.94 -17.28
C ILE A 20 2.50 -14.80 -17.86
N PHE A 21 1.52 -14.73 -16.97
CA PHE A 21 0.14 -14.43 -17.27
C PHE A 21 -0.24 -13.16 -16.52
N ARG A 22 -0.93 -12.26 -17.21
CA ARG A 22 -1.46 -11.03 -16.65
C ARG A 22 -2.98 -11.03 -16.73
N VAL A 23 -3.61 -10.63 -15.63
CA VAL A 23 -5.04 -10.31 -15.56
C VAL A 23 -5.18 -8.86 -15.15
N VAL A 24 -5.99 -8.11 -15.89
CA VAL A 24 -6.48 -6.78 -15.49
C VAL A 24 -7.98 -6.90 -15.28
N TYR A 25 -8.47 -6.50 -14.11
CA TYR A 25 -9.89 -6.55 -13.80
C TYR A 25 -10.36 -5.31 -13.07
N THR A 26 -11.68 -5.08 -13.10
CA THR A 26 -12.38 -4.05 -12.33
C THR A 26 -13.31 -4.69 -11.30
N SER A 27 -13.55 -3.98 -10.20
CA SER A 27 -14.55 -4.33 -9.18
C SER A 27 -14.97 -3.10 -8.40
N ILE A 28 -15.98 -3.22 -7.52
CA ILE A 28 -16.46 -2.11 -6.68
C ILE A 28 -16.51 -2.57 -5.22
N LEU A 29 -15.92 -1.80 -4.31
CA LEU A 29 -15.99 -2.12 -2.87
C LEU A 29 -17.41 -2.04 -2.34
N ASN A 30 -17.75 -3.00 -1.49
CA ASN A 30 -19.00 -3.07 -0.77
C ASN A 30 -18.88 -2.40 0.61
N VAL A 31 -18.80 -1.07 0.61
CA VAL A 31 -18.61 -0.23 1.82
C VAL A 31 -19.50 1.01 1.78
N ALA A 32 -19.92 1.47 2.97
CA ALA A 32 -20.87 2.56 3.10
C ALA A 32 -20.18 3.94 3.10
N THR A 33 -18.96 4.02 3.65
CA THR A 33 -18.25 5.29 3.82
C THR A 33 -16.86 5.28 3.18
N GLU A 34 -16.33 6.47 2.86
CA GLU A 34 -14.95 6.61 2.37
C GLU A 34 -13.92 6.12 3.40
N ALA A 35 -14.15 6.40 4.69
CA ALA A 35 -13.24 5.96 5.76
C ALA A 35 -13.16 4.42 5.85
N GLU A 36 -14.30 3.73 5.73
CA GLU A 36 -14.31 2.27 5.63
C GLU A 36 -13.60 1.77 4.37
N ALA A 37 -13.80 2.43 3.23
CA ALA A 37 -13.13 2.09 1.98
C ALA A 37 -11.60 2.19 2.10
N GLU A 38 -11.10 3.28 2.68
CA GLU A 38 -9.67 3.48 2.94
C GLU A 38 -9.07 2.38 3.81
N LYS A 39 -9.79 2.01 4.86
CA LYS A 39 -9.37 0.95 5.77
C LYS A 39 -9.32 -0.40 5.07
N VAL A 40 -10.39 -0.77 4.36
CA VAL A 40 -10.48 -2.04 3.62
C VAL A 40 -9.37 -2.15 2.56
N ILE A 41 -9.12 -1.09 1.80
CA ILE A 41 -8.03 -1.06 0.82
C ILE A 41 -6.66 -1.24 1.50
N SER A 42 -6.44 -0.56 2.62
CA SER A 42 -5.18 -0.67 3.35
C SER A 42 -4.96 -2.10 3.88
N GLU A 43 -6.02 -2.77 4.34
CA GLU A 43 -5.98 -4.18 4.75
C GLU A 43 -5.68 -5.11 3.57
N ILE A 44 -6.32 -4.91 2.41
CA ILE A 44 -6.08 -5.69 1.19
C ILE A 44 -4.61 -5.58 0.76
N ILE A 45 -4.07 -4.36 0.72
CA ILE A 45 -2.69 -4.10 0.33
C ILE A 45 -1.70 -4.72 1.32
N ALA A 46 -1.95 -4.59 2.62
CA ALA A 46 -1.11 -5.21 3.65
C ALA A 46 -1.03 -6.74 3.49
N ILE A 47 -2.15 -7.40 3.17
CA ILE A 47 -2.16 -8.84 2.89
C ILE A 47 -1.37 -9.13 1.61
N ALA A 48 -1.69 -8.45 0.51
CA ALA A 48 -1.12 -8.70 -0.81
C ALA A 48 0.41 -8.53 -0.83
N LEU A 49 0.94 -7.52 -0.15
CA LEU A 49 2.39 -7.27 -0.06
C LEU A 49 3.16 -8.42 0.60
N ASN A 50 2.51 -9.19 1.47
CA ASN A 50 3.13 -10.32 2.17
C ASN A 50 2.86 -11.66 1.47
N THR A 51 1.71 -11.83 0.81
CA THR A 51 1.34 -13.09 0.16
C THR A 51 1.86 -13.21 -1.27
N ASN A 52 1.72 -12.15 -2.08
CA ASN A 52 1.98 -12.21 -3.51
C ASN A 52 3.43 -12.56 -3.87
N PRO A 53 4.47 -12.05 -3.17
CA PRO A 53 5.84 -12.45 -3.46
C PRO A 53 6.09 -13.95 -3.30
N THR A 54 5.40 -14.61 -2.36
CA THR A 54 5.54 -16.07 -2.16
C THR A 54 4.95 -16.90 -3.31
N LEU A 55 4.09 -16.27 -4.12
CA LEU A 55 3.42 -16.84 -5.29
C LEU A 55 4.05 -16.39 -6.61
N ASP A 56 5.15 -15.60 -6.57
CA ASP A 56 5.75 -14.94 -7.74
C ASP A 56 4.74 -14.03 -8.49
N ILE A 57 3.84 -13.40 -7.72
CA ILE A 57 2.84 -12.46 -8.21
C ILE A 57 3.29 -11.03 -7.94
N THR A 58 3.19 -10.18 -8.96
CA THR A 58 3.39 -8.73 -8.87
C THR A 58 2.16 -8.01 -9.38
N GLY A 59 2.10 -6.69 -9.15
CA GLY A 59 1.03 -5.90 -9.75
C GLY A 59 0.79 -4.55 -9.10
N CYS A 60 -0.33 -3.96 -9.49
CA CYS A 60 -0.81 -2.70 -8.94
C CYS A 60 -2.33 -2.69 -8.80
N LEU A 61 -2.81 -2.07 -7.72
CA LEU A 61 -4.21 -1.80 -7.43
C LEU A 61 -4.44 -0.29 -7.51
N TYR A 62 -5.28 0.11 -8.45
CA TYR A 62 -5.82 1.45 -8.57
C TYR A 62 -7.14 1.53 -7.82
N PHE A 63 -7.28 2.52 -6.94
CA PHE A 63 -8.48 2.74 -6.15
C PHE A 63 -9.01 4.15 -6.34
N ASP A 64 -10.28 4.25 -6.72
CA ASP A 64 -11.03 5.49 -6.82
C ASP A 64 -11.91 5.67 -5.58
N ARG A 65 -11.63 6.72 -4.82
CA ARG A 65 -12.33 7.06 -3.58
C ARG A 65 -13.81 7.36 -3.79
N THR A 66 -14.13 8.06 -4.88
CA THR A 66 -15.46 8.58 -5.15
C THR A 66 -16.37 7.46 -5.63
N SER A 67 -15.92 6.70 -6.63
CA SER A 67 -16.70 5.59 -7.17
C SER A 67 -16.59 4.32 -6.34
N ARG A 68 -15.63 4.24 -5.40
CA ARG A 68 -15.21 3.00 -4.71
C ARG A 68 -14.75 1.91 -5.68
N GLY A 69 -14.44 2.30 -6.92
CA GLY A 69 -14.01 1.41 -7.98
C GLY A 69 -12.56 1.00 -7.80
N ILE A 70 -12.28 -0.25 -8.16
CA ILE A 70 -10.94 -0.82 -8.19
C ILE A 70 -10.63 -1.20 -9.64
N VAL A 71 -9.40 -0.93 -10.08
CA VAL A 71 -8.79 -1.61 -11.22
C VAL A 71 -7.53 -2.29 -10.70
N GLN A 72 -7.36 -3.58 -10.91
CA GLN A 72 -6.19 -4.29 -10.41
C GLN A 72 -5.53 -5.11 -11.50
N VAL A 73 -4.20 -5.03 -11.51
CA VAL A 73 -3.29 -5.77 -12.38
C VAL A 73 -2.63 -6.85 -11.55
N LEU A 74 -2.70 -8.10 -11.99
CA LEU A 74 -2.00 -9.26 -11.42
C LEU A 74 -1.10 -9.87 -12.48
N GLU A 75 0.18 -10.09 -12.17
CA GLU A 75 1.18 -10.62 -13.11
C GLU A 75 1.97 -11.75 -12.44
N GLY A 76 2.11 -12.90 -13.10
CA GLY A 76 2.88 -14.02 -12.54
C GLY A 76 2.62 -15.35 -13.23
N PRO A 77 3.00 -16.48 -12.62
CA PRO A 77 2.70 -17.80 -13.18
C PRO A 77 1.19 -17.98 -13.40
N HIS A 78 0.79 -18.46 -14.59
CA HIS A 78 -0.62 -18.57 -14.99
C HIS A 78 -1.50 -19.19 -13.90
N LYS A 79 -1.11 -20.36 -13.38
CA LYS A 79 -1.89 -21.05 -12.35
C LYS A 79 -2.07 -20.18 -11.09
N ALA A 80 -1.00 -19.55 -10.62
CA ALA A 80 -1.02 -18.72 -9.41
C ALA A 80 -1.92 -17.49 -9.59
N VAL A 81 -1.83 -16.82 -10.74
CA VAL A 81 -2.67 -15.66 -11.05
C VAL A 81 -4.15 -16.04 -11.18
N THR A 82 -4.48 -17.13 -11.90
CA THR A 82 -5.87 -17.59 -12.04
C THR A 82 -6.48 -17.99 -10.69
N GLU A 83 -5.73 -18.71 -9.85
CA GLU A 83 -6.19 -19.13 -8.52
C GLU A 83 -6.39 -17.93 -7.60
N LEU A 84 -5.44 -16.98 -7.58
CA LEU A 84 -5.58 -15.75 -6.79
C LEU A 84 -6.76 -14.90 -7.27
N TYR A 85 -6.92 -14.71 -8.57
CA TYR A 85 -8.05 -13.96 -9.13
C TYR A 85 -9.40 -14.59 -8.73
N ALA A 86 -9.52 -15.92 -8.81
CA ALA A 86 -10.74 -16.62 -8.38
C ALA A 86 -11.05 -16.41 -6.88
N GLN A 87 -10.03 -16.45 -6.02
CA GLN A 87 -10.18 -16.13 -4.60
C GLN A 87 -10.63 -14.69 -4.39
N ILE A 88 -10.03 -13.74 -5.11
CA ILE A 88 -10.41 -12.34 -5.04
C ILE A 88 -11.86 -12.18 -5.48
N CYS A 89 -12.31 -12.75 -6.60
CA CYS A 89 -13.71 -12.65 -7.03
C CYS A 89 -14.74 -13.20 -6.04
N ALA A 90 -14.34 -14.13 -5.17
CA ALA A 90 -15.18 -14.68 -4.11
C ALA A 90 -15.18 -13.84 -2.82
N ASP A 91 -14.33 -12.82 -2.74
CA ASP A 91 -14.20 -11.95 -1.57
C ASP A 91 -15.46 -11.09 -1.40
N ARG A 92 -16.01 -11.05 -0.19
CA ARG A 92 -17.26 -10.32 0.10
C ARG A 92 -17.07 -8.81 0.22
N ARG A 93 -15.82 -8.34 0.30
CA ARG A 93 -15.48 -6.91 0.44
C ARG A 93 -15.73 -6.12 -0.84
N HIS A 94 -15.95 -6.78 -1.97
CA HIS A 94 -16.26 -6.14 -3.25
C HIS A 94 -17.21 -6.98 -4.09
N HIS A 95 -17.72 -6.40 -5.18
CA HIS A 95 -18.60 -7.06 -6.14
C HIS A 95 -18.30 -6.61 -7.57
N GLN A 96 -19.03 -7.17 -8.54
CA GLN A 96 -18.90 -6.85 -9.97
C GLN A 96 -17.47 -7.02 -10.50
N CYS A 97 -16.81 -8.12 -10.13
CA CYS A 97 -15.53 -8.49 -10.73
C CYS A 97 -15.69 -8.75 -12.24
N GLN A 98 -15.02 -7.95 -13.05
CA GLN A 98 -15.03 -8.08 -14.51
C GLN A 98 -13.61 -7.98 -15.05
N ILE A 99 -13.22 -8.97 -15.85
CA ILE A 99 -11.95 -8.97 -16.57
C ILE A 99 -12.02 -7.92 -17.68
N ILE A 100 -10.98 -7.10 -17.76
CA ILE A 100 -10.74 -6.14 -18.84
C ILE A 100 -9.73 -6.74 -19.83
N GLU A 101 -8.70 -7.42 -19.33
CA GLU A 101 -7.64 -8.03 -20.14
C GLU A 101 -7.11 -9.32 -19.51
N GLU A 102 -6.84 -10.31 -20.35
CA GLU A 102 -5.97 -11.45 -20.03
C GLU A 102 -4.88 -11.56 -21.09
N LYS A 103 -3.63 -11.73 -20.66
CA LYS A 103 -2.49 -11.80 -21.59
C LYS A 103 -1.39 -12.70 -21.10
N ALA A 104 -0.88 -13.56 -21.98
CA ALA A 104 0.40 -14.23 -21.79
C ALA A 104 1.53 -13.32 -22.30
N ALA A 105 2.63 -13.25 -21.55
CA ALA A 105 3.84 -12.52 -21.91
C ALA A 105 5.08 -13.30 -21.45
N ASP A 106 6.27 -12.87 -21.85
CA ASP A 106 7.52 -13.30 -21.23
C ASP A 106 7.75 -12.56 -19.90
N ASP A 107 8.67 -13.05 -19.08
CA ASP A 107 8.94 -12.48 -17.74
C ASP A 107 9.42 -11.02 -17.77
N GLU A 108 10.08 -10.60 -18.86
CA GLU A 108 10.44 -9.19 -19.12
C GLU A 108 9.21 -8.30 -19.40
N GLY A 109 8.04 -8.91 -19.64
CA GLY A 109 6.76 -8.24 -19.89
C GLY A 109 5.97 -7.81 -18.64
N ARG A 110 6.51 -8.00 -17.41
CA ARG A 110 5.89 -7.46 -16.19
C ARG A 110 5.87 -5.94 -16.23
N LEU A 111 4.70 -5.35 -16.04
CA LEU A 111 4.52 -3.90 -15.93
C LEU A 111 4.94 -3.38 -14.56
N PHE A 112 4.81 -4.19 -13.52
CA PHE A 112 5.11 -3.80 -12.13
C PHE A 112 6.14 -4.73 -11.48
N PRO A 113 7.35 -4.90 -12.05
CA PRO A 113 8.37 -5.77 -11.48
C PRO A 113 8.78 -5.28 -10.09
N GLY A 114 8.93 -6.20 -9.14
CA GLY A 114 9.38 -5.90 -7.77
C GLY A 114 8.30 -5.35 -6.83
N PHE A 115 7.08 -5.12 -7.32
CA PHE A 115 5.95 -4.71 -6.48
C PHE A 115 5.06 -5.90 -6.19
N GLY A 116 5.06 -6.39 -4.94
CA GLY A 116 4.11 -7.42 -4.51
C GLY A 116 2.65 -7.00 -4.75
N MET A 117 2.35 -5.73 -4.48
CA MET A 117 1.14 -5.03 -4.92
C MET A 117 1.28 -3.52 -4.63
N ALA A 118 1.56 -2.70 -5.65
CA ALA A 118 1.56 -1.25 -5.47
C ALA A 118 0.14 -0.70 -5.34
N LEU A 119 -0.10 0.28 -4.47
CA LEU A 119 -1.35 1.03 -4.42
C LEU A 119 -1.21 2.34 -5.19
N MET A 120 -2.22 2.68 -5.99
CA MET A 120 -2.40 4.02 -6.56
C MET A 120 -3.80 4.50 -6.25
N ARG A 121 -3.91 5.71 -5.69
CA ARG A 121 -5.20 6.36 -5.47
C ARG A 121 -5.40 7.41 -6.54
N ILE A 122 -6.55 7.34 -7.19
CA ILE A 122 -6.85 8.12 -8.39
C ILE A 122 -8.24 8.74 -8.28
N SER A 123 -8.42 9.91 -8.87
CA SER A 123 -9.73 10.49 -9.18
C SER A 123 -10.33 9.86 -10.43
N GLU A 124 -11.63 10.08 -10.67
CA GLU A 124 -12.34 9.59 -11.85
C GLU A 124 -11.71 10.10 -13.17
N THR A 125 -11.19 11.33 -13.17
CA THR A 125 -10.45 11.91 -14.30
C THR A 125 -9.11 11.21 -14.54
N GLU A 126 -8.36 10.87 -13.48
CA GLU A 126 -7.07 10.16 -13.58
C GLU A 126 -7.25 8.67 -13.92
N LYS A 127 -8.43 8.11 -13.65
CA LYS A 127 -8.78 6.70 -13.94
C LYS A 127 -8.79 6.37 -15.42
N MET A 128 -9.33 7.27 -16.25
CA MET A 128 -9.36 7.06 -17.71
C MET A 128 -7.95 7.09 -18.29
N ASP A 129 -7.10 8.01 -17.83
CA ASP A 129 -5.69 8.08 -18.23
C ASP A 129 -4.91 6.84 -17.80
N ALA A 130 -5.18 6.30 -16.60
CA ALA A 130 -4.54 5.07 -16.12
C ALA A 130 -4.93 3.84 -16.97
N ILE A 131 -6.22 3.66 -17.26
CA ILE A 131 -6.73 2.57 -18.10
C ILE A 131 -6.20 2.72 -19.54
N GLU A 132 -6.20 3.94 -20.09
CA GLU A 132 -5.68 4.22 -21.42
C GLU A 132 -4.15 4.00 -21.48
N THR A 133 -3.42 4.30 -20.41
CA THR A 133 -1.98 4.04 -20.29
C THR A 133 -1.69 2.53 -20.28
N ILE A 134 -2.47 1.74 -19.55
CA ILE A 134 -2.39 0.28 -19.56
C ILE A 134 -2.73 -0.27 -20.97
N ALA A 135 -3.77 0.27 -21.61
CA ALA A 135 -4.18 -0.13 -22.96
C ALA A 135 -3.16 0.28 -24.05
N LYS A 136 -2.45 1.41 -23.91
CA LYS A 136 -1.38 1.82 -24.83
C LYS A 136 -0.16 0.90 -24.70
N ALA A 137 0.20 0.50 -23.47
CA ALA A 137 1.24 -0.51 -23.24
C ALA A 137 0.87 -1.89 -23.82
N HIS A 138 -0.43 -2.22 -23.86
CA HIS A 138 -0.95 -3.43 -24.49
C HIS A 138 -0.72 -3.47 -26.01
N ASN A 139 -0.96 -2.36 -26.71
CA ASN A 139 -0.88 -2.30 -28.19
C ASN A 139 0.56 -2.28 -28.71
N ALA A 140 1.51 -1.70 -27.98
CA ALA A 140 2.91 -1.63 -28.39
C ALA A 140 3.62 -3.00 -28.45
N SER A 141 3.11 -4.01 -27.73
CA SER A 141 3.69 -5.35 -27.63
C SER A 141 3.13 -6.37 -28.65
N GLN A 142 2.25 -5.96 -29.58
CA GLN A 142 1.60 -6.85 -30.55
C GLN A 142 2.03 -6.70 -32.02
N LEU A 143 3.03 -5.85 -32.35
CA LEU A 143 3.47 -5.65 -33.75
C LEU A 143 4.63 -6.61 -34.14
N PRO A 144 4.45 -7.51 -35.14
CA PRO A 144 5.53 -8.38 -35.60
C PRO A 144 6.52 -7.59 -36.46
N GLY A 145 7.79 -7.57 -36.07
CA GLY A 145 8.89 -7.00 -36.86
C GLY A 145 9.29 -5.56 -36.51
N ALA A 146 8.66 -4.93 -35.52
CA ALA A 146 9.18 -3.69 -34.97
C ALA A 146 10.36 -4.02 -34.04
N THR A 147 11.59 -3.94 -34.56
CA THR A 147 12.74 -3.68 -33.69
C THR A 147 12.53 -2.28 -33.12
N LEU A 148 11.74 -2.19 -32.04
CA LEU A 148 11.52 -0.96 -31.31
C LEU A 148 12.87 -0.55 -30.74
N LYS A 149 13.58 0.30 -31.48
CA LYS A 149 14.70 1.08 -30.96
C LYS A 149 14.17 1.93 -29.81
N HIS A 150 14.03 1.38 -28.60
CA HIS A 150 14.08 2.04 -27.29
C HIS A 150 13.51 3.48 -27.19
N ARG A 151 12.48 3.82 -27.96
CA ARG A 151 11.97 5.17 -28.07
C ARG A 151 10.46 5.05 -28.11
N GLU A 152 9.86 5.76 -27.15
CA GLU A 152 8.43 5.98 -26.95
C GLU A 152 7.73 5.10 -25.92
N TRP A 153 8.50 4.51 -25.00
CA TRP A 153 8.15 4.67 -23.58
C TRP A 153 8.84 5.97 -23.11
N ARG A 154 8.21 7.12 -23.37
CA ARG A 154 8.69 8.43 -22.88
C ARG A 154 7.94 8.81 -21.59
N PHE A 155 8.22 8.09 -20.50
CA PHE A 155 8.56 8.85 -19.30
C PHE A 155 9.97 9.38 -19.57
N SER A 156 10.06 10.63 -20.01
CA SER A 156 11.32 11.27 -20.43
C SER A 156 12.42 11.05 -19.39
N ARG A 157 13.49 10.32 -19.75
CA ARG A 157 14.73 10.26 -18.97
C ARG A 157 15.38 11.64 -18.80
N GLU A 158 14.96 12.64 -19.57
CA GLU A 158 15.49 14.01 -19.54
C GLU A 158 14.64 14.98 -18.70
N THR A 159 13.49 14.55 -18.19
CA THR A 159 12.65 15.29 -17.22
C THR A 159 11.94 14.31 -16.29
N ALA A 160 12.69 13.39 -15.68
CA ALA A 160 12.14 12.42 -14.74
C ALA A 160 11.64 13.18 -13.50
N ILE A 161 10.34 13.45 -13.42
CA ILE A 161 9.72 13.75 -12.13
C ILE A 161 9.95 12.48 -11.29
N PRO A 162 10.73 12.54 -10.20
CA PRO A 162 10.93 11.36 -9.37
C PRO A 162 9.55 10.92 -8.86
N HIS A 163 9.13 9.71 -9.21
CA HIS A 163 7.88 9.15 -8.68
C HIS A 163 7.88 9.31 -7.17
N LEU A 164 6.83 9.88 -6.61
CA LEU A 164 6.72 10.01 -5.17
C LEU A 164 6.15 8.70 -4.63
N MET A 165 6.68 8.27 -3.50
CA MET A 165 6.27 7.05 -2.84
C MET A 165 5.93 7.34 -1.40
N ARG A 166 4.86 6.71 -0.93
CA ARG A 166 4.56 6.54 0.49
C ARG A 166 4.74 5.07 0.82
N LEU A 167 5.58 4.80 1.82
CA LEU A 167 5.78 3.47 2.35
C LEU A 167 5.41 3.47 3.83
N GLN A 168 4.61 2.49 4.24
CA GLN A 168 4.29 2.25 5.63
C GLN A 168 4.71 0.84 6.04
N TYR A 169 5.44 0.75 7.16
CA TYR A 169 5.83 -0.53 7.73
C TYR A 169 5.62 -0.55 9.24
N SER A 170 5.55 -1.75 9.79
CA SER A 170 5.59 -2.00 11.23
C SER A 170 6.79 -2.84 11.62
N SER A 171 7.24 -2.70 12.86
CA SER A 171 8.31 -3.52 13.45
C SER A 171 8.25 -3.49 14.98
N VAL A 172 9.05 -4.32 15.64
CA VAL A 172 9.17 -4.37 17.11
C VAL A 172 10.61 -4.02 17.50
N LEU A 173 10.78 -3.04 18.37
CA LEU A 173 12.11 -2.69 18.88
C LEU A 173 12.70 -3.83 19.71
N ARG A 174 13.99 -4.09 19.55
CA ARG A 174 14.76 -4.97 20.46
C ARG A 174 15.09 -4.21 21.74
N ALA A 175 14.08 -4.06 22.60
CA ALA A 175 14.20 -3.46 23.91
C ALA A 175 13.54 -4.36 24.97
N SER A 176 14.02 -4.26 26.20
CA SER A 176 13.44 -4.95 27.37
C SER A 176 12.49 -4.05 28.16
N SER A 177 12.52 -2.73 27.92
CA SER A 177 11.64 -1.77 28.57
C SER A 177 11.28 -0.59 27.67
N THR A 178 10.25 0.17 28.07
CA THR A 178 9.85 1.42 27.40
C THR A 178 10.98 2.44 27.34
N GLU A 179 11.72 2.61 28.45
CA GLU A 179 12.83 3.56 28.56
C GLU A 179 13.96 3.18 27.61
N GLU A 180 14.26 1.89 27.51
CA GLU A 180 15.23 1.39 26.54
C GLU A 180 14.76 1.59 25.11
N GLY A 181 13.49 1.30 24.81
CA GLY A 181 12.88 1.57 23.51
C GLY A 181 12.98 3.04 23.12
N ARG A 182 12.70 3.96 24.05
CA ARG A 182 12.85 5.42 23.83
C ARG A 182 14.30 5.82 23.57
N ARG A 183 15.28 5.22 24.25
CA ARG A 183 16.71 5.45 23.97
C ARG A 183 17.09 4.99 22.56
N ILE A 184 16.64 3.80 22.15
CA ILE A 184 16.88 3.30 20.79
C ILE A 184 16.27 4.27 19.76
N LEU A 185 15.02 4.70 19.95
CA LEU A 185 14.37 5.66 19.05
C LEU A 185 15.12 6.99 18.97
N ALA A 186 15.62 7.51 20.10
CA ALA A 186 16.43 8.73 20.10
C ALA A 186 17.68 8.60 19.20
N THR A 187 18.35 7.43 19.24
CA THR A 187 19.51 7.17 18.35
C THR A 187 19.12 7.07 16.88
N ILE A 188 17.96 6.47 16.57
CA ILE A 188 17.44 6.39 15.21
C ILE A 188 17.14 7.79 14.67
N LEU A 189 16.44 8.61 15.46
CA LEU A 189 15.99 9.93 15.05
C LEU A 189 17.14 10.93 14.87
N GLN A 190 18.20 10.83 15.67
CA GLN A 190 19.38 11.70 15.54
C GLN A 190 20.00 11.64 14.13
N GLY A 191 20.09 10.45 13.54
CA GLY A 191 20.57 10.28 12.16
C GLY A 191 19.48 10.49 11.10
N ALA A 192 18.26 10.02 11.38
CA ALA A 192 17.16 10.03 10.41
C ALA A 192 16.74 11.45 10.01
N VAL A 193 16.68 12.40 10.94
CA VAL A 193 16.23 13.77 10.62
C VAL A 193 17.15 14.43 9.57
N SER A 194 18.47 14.37 9.78
CA SER A 194 19.44 14.96 8.87
C SER A 194 19.60 14.19 7.56
N PHE A 195 19.48 12.85 7.58
CA PHE A 195 19.47 12.06 6.35
C PHE A 195 18.22 12.36 5.52
N ASN A 196 17.04 12.27 6.14
CA ASN A 196 15.75 12.41 5.46
C ASN A 196 15.60 13.78 4.82
N SER A 197 15.89 14.85 5.57
CA SER A 197 15.80 16.22 5.04
C SER A 197 16.67 16.45 3.80
N ARG A 198 17.91 15.92 3.80
CA ARG A 198 18.84 16.05 2.65
C ARG A 198 18.41 15.27 1.42
N HIS A 199 17.60 14.23 1.58
CA HIS A 199 17.16 13.36 0.48
C HIS A 199 15.67 13.52 0.14
N GLY A 200 15.04 14.60 0.62
CA GLY A 200 13.64 14.88 0.33
C GLY A 200 12.66 13.89 0.95
N ILE A 201 13.07 13.20 2.02
CA ILE A 201 12.21 12.27 2.76
C ILE A 201 11.58 13.00 3.95
N GLY A 202 10.29 12.78 4.15
CA GLY A 202 9.62 13.07 5.42
C GLY A 202 8.90 11.83 5.94
N GLY A 203 8.23 11.96 7.09
CA GLY A 203 7.53 10.83 7.66
C GLY A 203 7.02 11.04 9.08
N LEU A 204 6.40 9.98 9.59
CA LEU A 204 5.92 9.86 10.96
C LEU A 204 6.35 8.51 11.52
N LEU A 205 6.91 8.51 12.73
CA LEU A 205 7.16 7.33 13.55
C LEU A 205 6.18 7.33 14.73
N ALA A 206 5.29 6.35 14.77
CA ALA A 206 4.38 6.09 15.88
C ALA A 206 4.91 4.93 16.73
N PHE A 207 5.20 5.18 18.01
CA PHE A 207 5.72 4.19 18.95
C PHE A 207 4.64 3.77 19.95
N ASN A 208 4.43 2.47 20.14
CA ASN A 208 3.58 1.95 21.21
C ASN A 208 4.46 1.55 22.41
N PRO A 209 4.43 2.31 23.53
CA PRO A 209 5.28 2.01 24.69
C PRO A 209 4.99 0.65 25.33
N SER A 210 3.75 0.18 25.26
CA SER A 210 3.31 -1.04 25.94
C SER A 210 3.71 -2.32 25.20
N SER A 211 3.81 -2.26 23.87
CA SER A 211 4.18 -3.41 23.02
C SER A 211 5.56 -3.29 22.38
N LEU A 212 6.22 -2.13 22.51
CA LEU A 212 7.46 -1.79 21.82
C LEU A 212 7.36 -1.80 20.29
N GLU A 213 6.13 -1.83 19.76
CA GLU A 213 5.85 -1.76 18.34
C GLU A 213 6.08 -0.36 17.80
N VAL A 214 6.54 -0.29 16.57
CA VAL A 214 6.71 0.94 15.79
C VAL A 214 5.94 0.78 14.50
N THR A 215 5.07 1.75 14.19
CA THR A 215 4.52 1.96 12.84
C THR A 215 5.17 3.21 12.28
N GLN A 216 5.82 3.10 11.13
CA GLN A 216 6.46 4.24 10.48
C GLN A 216 5.93 4.43 9.06
N ILE A 217 5.68 5.70 8.71
CA ILE A 217 5.42 6.19 7.36
C ILE A 217 6.67 6.95 6.90
N ILE A 218 7.17 6.63 5.70
CA ILE A 218 8.20 7.40 5.00
C ILE A 218 7.67 7.82 3.63
N GLU A 219 7.89 9.07 3.26
CA GLU A 219 7.39 9.67 2.02
C GLU A 219 8.48 10.49 1.34
N GLY A 220 8.57 10.40 0.01
CA GLY A 220 9.55 11.13 -0.77
C GLY A 220 9.80 10.50 -2.14
N PRO A 221 10.92 10.81 -2.80
CA PRO A 221 11.32 10.16 -4.05
C PRO A 221 11.40 8.64 -3.90
N ALA A 222 10.76 7.89 -4.80
CA ALA A 222 10.59 6.45 -4.72
C ALA A 222 11.91 5.69 -4.57
N SER A 223 12.92 6.02 -5.38
CA SER A 223 14.25 5.38 -5.31
C SER A 223 14.86 5.55 -3.92
N THR A 224 14.83 6.77 -3.39
CA THR A 224 15.39 7.08 -2.07
C THR A 224 14.60 6.41 -0.93
N VAL A 225 13.27 6.36 -1.05
CA VAL A 225 12.40 5.69 -0.07
C VAL A 225 12.69 4.19 -0.03
N LEU A 226 12.80 3.53 -1.18
CA LEU A 226 13.11 2.10 -1.27
C LEU A 226 14.51 1.80 -0.72
N GLU A 227 15.54 2.55 -1.12
CA GLU A 227 16.90 2.40 -0.59
C GLU A 227 17.00 2.64 0.92
N LEU A 228 16.20 3.57 1.46
CA LEU A 228 16.10 3.76 2.90
C LEU A 228 15.42 2.56 3.56
N PHE A 229 14.32 2.07 2.99
CA PHE A 229 13.59 0.93 3.54
C PHE A 229 14.42 -0.34 3.55
N ASP A 230 15.23 -0.61 2.51
CA ASP A 230 16.13 -1.75 2.48
C ASP A 230 17.09 -1.76 3.68
N ARG A 231 17.66 -0.60 4.01
CA ARG A 231 18.53 -0.45 5.19
C ARG A 231 17.78 -0.61 6.50
N ILE A 232 16.58 -0.05 6.60
CA ILE A 232 15.71 -0.20 7.76
C ILE A 232 15.34 -1.69 7.95
N SER A 233 15.04 -2.41 6.88
CA SER A 233 14.53 -3.78 6.94
C SER A 233 15.52 -4.77 7.59
N VAL A 234 16.80 -4.46 7.55
CA VAL A 234 17.89 -5.27 8.12
C VAL A 234 18.52 -4.66 9.38
N ASP A 235 17.98 -3.56 9.90
CA ASP A 235 18.57 -2.89 11.06
C ASP A 235 18.42 -3.75 12.33
N SER A 236 19.56 -4.02 12.97
CA SER A 236 19.63 -4.93 14.12
C SER A 236 18.85 -4.46 15.35
N ARG A 237 18.48 -3.18 15.45
CA ARG A 237 17.82 -2.60 16.63
C ARG A 237 16.33 -2.96 16.74
N HIS A 238 15.78 -3.59 15.72
CA HIS A 238 14.39 -4.03 15.69
C HIS A 238 14.26 -5.36 14.95
N HIS A 239 13.05 -5.92 14.96
CA HIS A 239 12.73 -7.18 14.29
C HIS A 239 11.27 -7.20 13.85
N THR A 240 10.87 -8.30 13.19
CA THR A 240 9.50 -8.48 12.66
C THR A 240 9.09 -7.28 11.80
N VAL A 241 9.94 -6.91 10.86
CA VAL A 241 9.64 -5.82 9.92
C VAL A 241 8.60 -6.33 8.93
N VAL A 242 7.43 -5.68 8.91
CA VAL A 242 6.33 -6.02 8.02
C VAL A 242 5.97 -4.79 7.20
N LEU A 243 6.07 -4.92 5.88
CA LEU A 243 5.58 -3.90 4.96
C LEU A 243 4.05 -3.95 4.96
N THR A 244 3.41 -2.83 5.28
CA THR A 244 1.93 -2.73 5.43
C THR A 244 1.28 -1.92 4.33
N SER A 245 2.01 -0.99 3.70
CA SER A 245 1.54 -0.26 2.54
C SER A 245 2.71 0.21 1.68
N GLN A 246 2.52 0.18 0.37
CA GLN A 246 3.42 0.73 -0.64
C GLN A 246 2.57 1.44 -1.69
N GLU A 247 2.60 2.77 -1.70
CA GLU A 247 1.73 3.61 -2.51
C GLU A 247 2.57 4.52 -3.42
N LEU A 248 2.24 4.55 -4.71
CA LEU A 248 2.74 5.53 -5.66
C LEU A 248 1.86 6.76 -5.59
N VAL A 249 2.46 7.90 -5.27
CA VAL A 249 1.79 9.18 -5.06
C VAL A 249 1.97 10.02 -6.31
N LEU A 250 0.86 10.40 -6.95
CA LEU A 250 0.87 11.11 -8.23
C LEU A 250 1.17 12.60 -8.08
N ASN A 251 0.71 13.21 -6.98
CA ASN A 251 0.81 14.64 -6.74
C ASN A 251 1.50 14.95 -5.40
N GLU A 252 2.37 15.96 -5.35
CA GLU A 252 2.98 16.43 -4.09
C GLU A 252 1.93 16.87 -3.05
N ALA A 253 0.75 17.32 -3.51
CA ALA A 253 -0.37 17.67 -2.64
C ALA A 253 -0.88 16.49 -1.81
N ASP A 254 -0.66 15.26 -2.28
CA ASP A 254 -1.06 14.03 -1.60
C ASP A 254 0.00 13.51 -0.62
N ILE A 255 1.18 14.14 -0.53
CA ILE A 255 2.18 13.86 0.51
C ILE A 255 1.68 14.38 1.85
N ALA A 256 1.55 13.48 2.82
CA ALA A 256 1.04 13.78 4.16
C ALA A 256 2.16 14.28 5.10
N PHE A 257 3.40 13.85 4.87
CA PHE A 257 4.54 14.14 5.72
C PHE A 257 5.68 14.68 4.88
N HIS A 258 5.49 15.90 4.40
CA HIS A 258 6.50 16.58 3.60
C HIS A 258 7.85 16.63 4.31
N SER A 259 8.93 16.46 3.55
CA SER A 259 10.33 16.53 4.00
C SER A 259 10.68 17.73 4.89
N ARG A 260 9.96 18.86 4.76
CA ARG A 260 10.11 20.05 5.61
C ARG A 260 9.86 19.78 7.09
N TRP A 261 9.03 18.78 7.40
CA TRP A 261 8.72 18.36 8.78
C TRP A 261 9.80 17.44 9.37
N GLY A 262 10.65 16.88 8.51
CA GLY A 262 11.59 15.81 8.84
C GLY A 262 10.87 14.51 9.19
N MET A 263 11.37 13.81 10.21
CA MET A 263 10.71 12.65 10.80
C MET A 263 9.94 13.09 12.06
N LEU A 264 8.61 13.12 11.98
CA LEU A 264 7.77 13.37 13.14
C LEU A 264 7.76 12.13 14.05
N GLN A 265 7.58 12.34 15.35
CA GLN A 265 7.47 11.25 16.32
C GLN A 265 6.23 11.47 17.20
N SER A 266 5.46 10.40 17.39
CA SER A 266 4.36 10.35 18.35
C SER A 266 4.36 9.01 19.09
N ASP A 267 3.86 9.03 20.32
CA ASP A 267 3.41 7.79 20.96
C ASP A 267 2.00 7.42 20.44
N THR A 268 1.64 6.15 20.55
CA THR A 268 0.32 5.60 20.28
C THR A 268 -0.04 4.55 21.33
N ILE A 269 -1.33 4.35 21.57
CA ILE A 269 -1.84 3.22 22.37
C ILE A 269 -2.33 2.07 21.48
N GLU A 270 -2.51 2.32 20.19
CA GLU A 270 -2.95 1.34 19.20
C GLU A 270 -1.80 0.43 18.78
N ARG A 271 -2.12 -0.82 18.49
CA ARG A 271 -1.19 -1.78 17.88
C ARG A 271 -1.08 -1.53 16.39
N THR A 272 0.02 -1.99 15.82
CA THR A 272 0.34 -1.90 14.38
C THR A 272 -0.79 -2.39 13.46
N ALA A 273 -1.47 -3.48 13.82
CA ALA A 273 -2.61 -4.02 13.07
C ALA A 273 -3.81 -3.05 12.96
N GLN A 274 -3.94 -2.09 13.88
CA GLN A 274 -5.00 -1.08 13.88
C GLN A 274 -4.58 0.21 13.16
N LEU A 275 -3.34 0.29 12.71
CA LEU A 275 -2.73 1.46 12.07
C LEU A 275 -2.44 1.23 10.58
N VAL A 276 -3.02 0.19 9.97
CA VAL A 276 -2.82 -0.11 8.53
C VAL A 276 -3.24 1.05 7.62
N ASP A 277 -4.22 1.84 8.04
CA ASP A 277 -4.77 3.00 7.34
C ASP A 277 -4.28 4.35 7.90
N LEU A 278 -3.19 4.36 8.68
CA LEU A 278 -2.72 5.52 9.43
C LEU A 278 -2.53 6.78 8.55
N ALA A 279 -1.91 6.63 7.38
CA ALA A 279 -1.73 7.76 6.46
C ALA A 279 -3.06 8.40 6.04
N ALA A 280 -4.07 7.57 5.77
CA ALA A 280 -5.41 8.04 5.40
C ALA A 280 -6.11 8.74 6.57
N ARG A 281 -6.01 8.19 7.77
CA ARG A 281 -6.56 8.78 9.00
C ARG A 281 -5.97 10.16 9.31
N LEU A 282 -4.68 10.38 9.03
CA LEU A 282 -4.00 11.63 9.36
C LEU A 282 -4.08 12.70 8.28
N ARG A 283 -4.46 12.33 7.04
CA ARG A 283 -4.52 13.25 5.91
C ARG A 283 -5.33 14.53 6.18
N PRO A 284 -6.53 14.49 6.80
CA PRO A 284 -7.30 15.71 7.05
C PRO A 284 -6.58 16.69 7.99
N GLU A 285 -5.90 16.18 9.02
CA GLU A 285 -5.16 16.99 10.00
C GLU A 285 -3.93 17.64 9.38
N VAL A 286 -3.23 16.90 8.50
CA VAL A 286 -2.11 17.44 7.72
C VAL A 286 -2.59 18.53 6.78
N ALA A 287 -3.63 18.25 5.99
CA ALA A 287 -4.16 19.20 5.00
C ALA A 287 -4.61 20.51 5.66
N ALA A 288 -5.31 20.42 6.79
CA ALA A 288 -5.71 21.59 7.58
C ALA A 288 -4.50 22.40 8.08
N THR A 289 -3.43 21.71 8.51
CA THR A 289 -2.20 22.38 8.96
C THR A 289 -1.48 23.07 7.81
N ILE A 290 -1.33 22.42 6.66
CA ILE A 290 -0.67 23.00 5.47
C ILE A 290 -1.46 24.20 4.94
N GLY A 291 -2.79 24.07 4.85
CA GLY A 291 -3.67 25.15 4.40
C GLY A 291 -3.58 26.41 5.28
N ALA A 292 -3.35 26.25 6.58
CA ALA A 292 -3.14 27.38 7.50
C ALA A 292 -1.80 28.11 7.30
N ILE A 293 -0.76 27.43 6.81
CA ILE A 293 0.60 28.00 6.64
C ILE A 293 0.79 28.61 5.24
N ALA A 294 0.13 28.07 4.22
CA ALA A 294 0.32 28.50 2.82
C ALA A 294 0.18 30.02 2.59
N PRO A 295 -0.75 30.76 3.24
CA PRO A 295 -0.85 32.22 3.11
C PRO A 295 0.28 33.00 3.80
N ALA A 296 1.01 32.39 4.74
CA ALA A 296 1.99 33.07 5.61
C ALA A 296 3.45 32.87 5.16
N ALA A 297 3.70 32.00 4.16
CA ALA A 297 5.06 31.71 3.66
C ALA A 297 5.68 32.85 2.82
N SER A 298 4.92 33.90 2.51
CA SER A 298 5.33 35.04 1.69
C SER A 298 5.90 36.23 2.47
N SER A 299 6.02 36.17 3.81
CA SER A 299 6.65 37.23 4.61
C SER A 299 7.63 36.66 5.65
N LEU A 300 8.68 37.42 5.97
CA LEU A 300 9.73 37.08 6.94
C LEU A 300 9.13 36.92 8.35
N GLY A 301 8.65 35.72 8.65
CA GLY A 301 8.21 35.21 9.94
C GLY A 301 8.21 33.67 9.99
N SER A 302 8.93 33.03 9.06
CA SER A 302 8.70 31.66 8.61
C SER A 302 9.09 30.58 9.62
N GLU A 303 10.15 30.73 10.41
CA GLU A 303 10.61 29.66 11.31
C GLU A 303 9.69 29.48 12.54
N SER A 304 9.29 30.58 13.20
CA SER A 304 8.39 30.51 14.37
C SER A 304 7.03 29.94 13.98
N LEU A 305 6.48 30.36 12.83
CA LEU A 305 5.21 29.85 12.31
C LEU A 305 5.32 28.38 11.90
N GLN A 306 6.43 27.95 11.30
CA GLN A 306 6.67 26.54 10.99
C GLN A 306 6.78 25.69 12.26
N GLN A 307 7.46 26.19 13.30
CA GLN A 307 7.60 25.48 14.56
C GLN A 307 6.26 25.34 15.30
N GLU A 308 5.45 26.40 15.32
CA GLU A 308 4.10 26.37 15.88
C GLU A 308 3.19 25.40 15.11
N ALA A 309 3.22 25.45 13.78
CA ALA A 309 2.43 24.53 12.97
C ALA A 309 2.87 23.07 13.14
N LYS A 310 4.18 22.82 13.29
CA LYS A 310 4.71 21.48 13.63
C LYS A 310 4.14 20.99 14.96
N ALA A 311 4.13 21.85 15.97
CA ALA A 311 3.60 21.53 17.30
C ALA A 311 2.10 21.23 17.25
N ASN A 312 1.33 22.04 16.52
CA ASN A 312 -0.10 21.86 16.32
C ASN A 312 -0.42 20.54 15.58
N LEU A 313 0.34 20.22 14.53
CA LEU A 313 0.20 18.95 13.82
C LEU A 313 0.49 17.76 14.74
N LEU A 314 1.58 17.81 15.52
CA LEU A 314 1.91 16.77 16.49
C LEU A 314 0.82 16.59 17.56
N ALA A 315 0.23 17.68 18.04
CA ALA A 315 -0.89 17.61 18.99
C ALA A 315 -2.11 16.92 18.38
N ARG A 316 -2.44 17.23 17.12
CA ARG A 316 -3.53 16.58 16.37
C ARG A 316 -3.25 15.08 16.14
N ILE A 317 -2.05 14.74 15.68
CA ILE A 317 -1.61 13.34 15.51
C ILE A 317 -1.75 12.56 16.83
N ARG A 318 -1.24 13.12 17.94
CA ARG A 318 -1.34 12.48 19.27
C ARG A 318 -2.80 12.25 19.69
N SER A 319 -3.66 13.24 19.47
CA SER A 319 -5.10 13.11 19.73
C SER A 319 -5.70 11.97 18.91
N THR A 320 -5.40 11.90 17.62
CA THR A 320 -5.89 10.85 16.72
C THR A 320 -5.39 9.45 17.09
N LEU A 321 -4.14 9.33 17.54
CA LEU A 321 -3.52 8.06 17.96
C LEU A 321 -3.87 7.65 19.41
N SER A 322 -4.47 8.55 20.18
CA SER A 322 -4.94 8.28 21.55
C SER A 322 -6.43 7.95 21.61
N ARG A 323 -7.19 8.29 20.56
CA ARG A 323 -8.60 7.90 20.43
C ARG A 323 -8.63 6.43 20.01
N ARG A 324 -9.11 5.53 20.88
CA ARG A 324 -9.46 4.17 20.47
C ARG A 324 -10.34 4.28 19.22
N GLY A 325 -9.95 3.62 18.12
CA GLY A 325 -10.80 3.48 16.95
C GLY A 325 -12.20 3.08 17.39
N SER A 326 -13.17 3.97 17.21
CA SER A 326 -14.55 3.74 17.61
C SER A 326 -15.16 2.61 16.77
N ALA A 327 -15.88 1.73 17.47
CA ALA A 327 -16.76 0.66 16.97
C ALA A 327 -16.09 -0.65 16.49
N HIS A 328 -15.82 -1.53 17.45
CA HIS A 328 -16.11 -2.95 17.28
C HIS A 328 -17.58 -3.14 17.71
N PRO A 329 -18.48 -3.68 16.87
CA PRO A 329 -19.67 -4.34 17.40
C PRO A 329 -19.16 -5.62 18.07
N SER A 330 -19.09 -5.57 19.39
CA SER A 330 -18.93 -6.74 20.24
C SER A 330 -19.98 -7.79 19.87
N HIS A 331 -19.49 -8.99 19.55
CA HIS A 331 -20.14 -10.29 19.66
C HIS A 331 -21.64 -10.26 19.98
N LEU A 332 -22.46 -10.70 19.02
CA LEU A 332 -23.72 -11.35 19.32
C LEU A 332 -23.42 -12.55 20.23
N SER A 333 -23.62 -12.35 21.52
CA SER A 333 -23.74 -13.40 22.52
C SER A 333 -24.98 -14.22 22.20
N VAL A 334 -24.77 -15.36 21.57
CA VAL A 334 -25.73 -16.47 21.55
C VAL A 334 -25.59 -17.18 22.89
N ASP A 335 -26.47 -16.86 23.84
CA ASP A 335 -27.05 -17.86 24.74
C ASP A 335 -28.07 -17.21 25.66
N SER A 336 -29.33 -17.62 25.52
CA SER A 336 -30.36 -17.60 26.55
C SER A 336 -31.61 -18.29 25.98
N THR A 337 -31.66 -19.62 26.06
CA THR A 337 -32.94 -20.33 26.10
C THR A 337 -33.54 -20.13 27.49
N PRO A 338 -34.88 -20.00 27.61
CA PRO A 338 -35.57 -21.08 28.31
C PRO A 338 -36.95 -21.47 27.75
N ALA A 339 -37.18 -22.78 27.82
CA ALA A 339 -38.41 -23.52 28.16
C ALA A 339 -39.69 -23.42 27.28
N MET A 340 -39.90 -24.51 26.52
CA MET A 340 -41.09 -25.39 26.47
C MET A 340 -42.48 -24.80 26.78
N GLY A 341 -43.37 -24.86 25.79
CA GLY A 341 -44.82 -24.69 25.95
C GLY A 341 -45.60 -25.03 24.67
N GLU A 342 -46.02 -26.28 24.59
CA GLU A 342 -47.17 -26.85 23.87
C GLU A 342 -47.32 -26.83 22.33
N VAL A 343 -47.49 -28.05 21.85
CA VAL A 343 -47.96 -28.54 20.56
C VAL A 343 -49.42 -28.14 20.33
N VAL A 344 -49.76 -27.56 19.18
CA VAL A 344 -51.01 -27.88 18.45
C VAL A 344 -50.75 -27.90 16.95
N SER A 345 -51.01 -29.08 16.38
CA SER A 345 -51.05 -29.39 14.96
C SER A 345 -52.38 -28.95 14.36
N THR A 346 -52.36 -28.31 13.19
CA THR A 346 -53.35 -28.58 12.13
C THR A 346 -52.73 -28.41 10.76
N TYR A 347 -52.66 -29.54 10.05
CA TYR A 347 -52.56 -29.63 8.60
C TYR A 347 -53.80 -28.98 7.97
N GLU A 348 -53.62 -28.20 6.91
CA GLU A 348 -54.51 -28.27 5.74
C GLU A 348 -53.77 -27.79 4.49
N ALA A 349 -53.74 -28.66 3.50
CA ALA A 349 -53.26 -28.41 2.15
C ALA A 349 -54.48 -28.13 1.27
N THR A 350 -54.42 -27.12 0.40
CA THR A 350 -55.17 -27.12 -0.87
C THR A 350 -54.51 -26.20 -1.89
N SER A 351 -53.89 -26.87 -2.86
CA SER A 351 -53.76 -26.60 -4.28
C SER A 351 -54.52 -25.42 -4.93
N ALA A 352 -53.80 -24.80 -5.87
CA ALA A 352 -54.23 -24.32 -7.19
C ALA A 352 -55.14 -23.07 -7.28
N LEU A 353 -54.67 -22.04 -7.98
CA LEU A 353 -55.09 -21.75 -9.36
C LEU A 353 -54.36 -20.53 -9.94
N ARG A 354 -54.21 -20.59 -11.26
CA ARG A 354 -53.72 -19.52 -12.15
C ARG A 354 -54.58 -18.26 -12.04
N GLY A 355 -53.93 -17.12 -12.22
CA GLY A 355 -54.49 -15.83 -12.62
C GLY A 355 -53.40 -15.03 -13.29
#